data_AF-A0A249T1Q7-F1
#
_entry.id   AF-A0A249T1Q7-F1
#
_cell.length_a   1.000
_cell.length_b   1.000
_cell.length_c   1.000
_cell.angle_alpha   90.00
_cell.angle_beta   90.00
_cell.angle_gamma   90.00
#
_symmetry.space_group_name_H-M   'P 1'
#
loop_
_entity.id
_entity.type
_entity.pdbx_description
1 polymer ?
#
loop_
_entity_poly.entity_id
_entity_poly.type
_entity_poly.pdbx_seq_one_letter_code
_entity_poly.pdbx_strand_id
1 'polypeptide(L)'
;MMELRNGQCFKVSSRSVAALSHCSNTFDFVVKVLSVDHAHDKALFKLSRIIGPYNNNLRIVSMVKKVVEGMPEPVNNHPSFLQDPMFKWESFFVSWISKRIATPWQAG
;
A
#
# COMPACT_ATOMS: atom_id res chain seq x y z
N MET A 1 -9.99 12.67 15.40
CA MET A 1 -9.84 12.09 14.05
C MET A 1 -8.34 11.92 13.83
N MET A 2 -7.85 10.77 13.36
CA MET A 2 -6.42 10.57 13.12
C MET A 2 -6.08 11.10 11.73
N GLU A 3 -5.14 12.04 11.64
CA GLU A 3 -4.64 12.60 10.38
C GLU A 3 -3.35 11.90 9.97
N LEU A 4 -3.24 11.53 8.69
CA LEU A 4 -2.00 11.00 8.14
C LEU A 4 -0.95 12.10 8.06
N ARG A 5 0.31 11.75 8.32
CA ARG A 5 1.43 12.68 8.21
C ARG A 5 2.48 12.14 7.26
N ASN A 6 3.08 13.05 6.50
CA ASN A 6 4.20 12.74 5.62
C ASN A 6 5.33 12.08 6.41
N GLY A 7 5.89 11.01 5.85
CA GLY A 7 6.97 10.25 6.46
C GLY A 7 6.54 9.15 7.44
N GLN A 8 5.26 9.08 7.82
CA GLN A 8 4.77 7.97 8.65
C GLN A 8 4.89 6.63 7.92
N CYS A 9 5.23 5.59 8.67
CA CYS A 9 5.26 4.23 8.18
C CYS A 9 4.16 3.42 8.84
N PHE A 10 3.51 2.56 8.06
CA PHE A 10 2.47 1.67 8.52
C PHE A 10 2.76 0.26 8.05
N LYS A 11 2.63 -0.71 8.94
CA LYS A 11 2.65 -2.12 8.62
C LYS A 11 1.23 -2.59 8.28
N VAL A 12 1.12 -3.29 7.16
CA VAL A 12 -0.12 -3.84 6.61
C VAL A 12 0.07 -5.33 6.37
N SER A 13 -0.93 -6.14 6.74
CA SER A 13 -0.88 -7.58 6.48
C SER A 13 -1.41 -7.90 5.08
N SER A 14 -0.71 -8.77 4.35
CA SER A 14 -1.12 -9.21 3.01
C SER A 14 -2.48 -9.90 2.99
N ARG A 15 -2.89 -10.51 4.12
CA ARG A 15 -4.21 -11.17 4.27
C ARG A 15 -5.39 -10.20 4.08
N SER A 16 -5.21 -8.94 4.43
CA SER A 16 -6.25 -7.91 4.31
C SER A 16 -6.33 -7.29 2.93
N VAL A 17 -5.44 -7.67 2.01
CA VAL A 17 -5.37 -7.17 0.65
C VAL A 17 -5.80 -8.28 -0.30
N ALA A 18 -6.98 -8.15 -0.90
CA ALA A 18 -7.55 -9.18 -1.78
C ALA A 18 -6.60 -9.54 -2.96
N ALA A 19 -5.92 -8.54 -3.54
CA ALA A 19 -4.96 -8.75 -4.63
C ALA A 19 -3.74 -9.60 -4.23
N LEU A 20 -3.43 -9.70 -2.93
CA LEU A 20 -2.30 -10.48 -2.40
C LEU A 20 -2.75 -11.82 -1.78
N SER A 21 -4.05 -12.12 -1.80
CA SER A 21 -4.62 -13.35 -1.22
C SER A 21 -4.12 -14.63 -1.91
N HIS A 22 -3.66 -14.53 -3.17
CA HIS A 22 -3.10 -15.64 -3.93
C HIS A 22 -1.70 -16.10 -3.45
N CYS A 23 -1.07 -15.35 -2.55
CA CYS A 23 0.23 -15.76 -1.99
C CYS A 23 0.03 -16.88 -0.98
N SER A 24 0.71 -18.01 -1.18
CA SER A 24 0.58 -19.20 -0.32
C SER A 24 0.93 -18.93 1.15
N ASN A 25 1.82 -17.97 1.41
CA ASN A 25 2.15 -17.52 2.76
C ASN A 25 1.63 -16.11 3.03
N THR A 26 1.07 -15.89 4.23
CA THR A 26 0.79 -14.54 4.72
C THR A 26 2.12 -13.84 5.03
N PHE A 27 2.23 -12.57 4.63
CA PHE A 27 3.39 -11.73 4.92
C PHE A 27 2.90 -10.32 5.27
N ASP A 28 3.73 -9.55 5.95
CA ASP A 28 3.44 -8.16 6.23
C ASP A 28 4.26 -7.28 5.28
N PHE A 29 3.81 -6.07 5.01
CA PHE A 29 4.57 -5.09 4.25
C PHE A 29 4.40 -3.71 4.88
N VAL A 30 5.44 -2.90 4.75
CA VAL A 30 5.48 -1.55 5.32
C VAL A 30 5.32 -0.56 4.19
N VAL A 31 4.31 0.30 4.32
CA VAL A 31 4.09 1.45 3.43
C VAL A 31 4.53 2.72 4.13
N LYS A 32 5.13 3.64 3.39
CA LYS A 32 5.50 4.98 3.85
C LYS A 32 4.60 6.01 3.19
N VAL A 33 4.02 6.89 3.98
CA VAL A 33 3.28 8.07 3.49
C VAL A 33 4.29 9.04 2.89
N LEU A 34 4.17 9.30 1.58
CA LEU A 34 5.01 10.27 0.88
C LEU A 34 4.41 11.68 0.96
N SER A 35 3.14 11.80 0.62
CA SER A 35 2.39 13.05 0.68
C SER A 35 0.93 12.78 1.02
N VAL A 36 0.29 13.76 1.65
CA VAL A 36 -1.14 13.76 1.95
C VAL A 36 -1.70 15.11 1.54
N ASP A 37 -2.87 15.08 0.91
CA ASP A 37 -3.68 16.22 0.53
C ASP A 37 -5.05 16.05 1.17
N HIS A 38 -5.16 16.56 2.39
CA HIS A 38 -6.37 16.48 3.21
C HIS A 38 -7.57 17.19 2.57
N ALA A 39 -7.34 18.22 1.76
CA ALA A 39 -8.41 18.99 1.12
C ALA A 39 -9.11 18.17 0.02
N HIS A 40 -8.39 17.28 -0.64
CA HIS A 40 -8.92 16.44 -1.72
C HIS A 40 -9.06 14.96 -1.33
N ASP A 41 -8.88 14.63 -0.04
CA ASP A 41 -8.88 13.26 0.50
C ASP A 41 -7.89 12.33 -0.21
N LYS A 42 -6.70 12.83 -0.56
CA LYS A 42 -5.70 12.05 -1.30
C LYS A 42 -4.46 11.77 -0.47
N ALA A 43 -3.89 10.59 -0.65
CA ALA A 43 -2.61 10.23 -0.06
C ALA A 43 -1.76 9.42 -1.05
N LEU A 44 -0.46 9.68 -1.06
CA LEU A 44 0.52 8.93 -1.82
C LEU A 44 1.36 8.08 -0.89
N PHE A 45 1.49 6.80 -1.23
CA PHE A 45 2.23 5.82 -0.46
C PHE A 45 3.35 5.21 -1.29
N LYS A 46 4.40 4.76 -0.61
CA LYS A 46 5.49 3.99 -1.20
C LYS A 46 5.70 2.70 -0.45
N LEU A 47 5.99 1.61 -1.15
CA LEU A 47 6.44 0.40 -0.48
C LEU A 47 7.84 0.64 0.10
N SER A 48 7.95 0.52 1.43
CA SER A 48 9.23 0.65 2.14
C SER A 48 9.95 -0.69 2.23
N ARG A 49 9.26 -1.75 2.65
CA ARG A 49 9.83 -3.10 2.80
C ARG A 49 8.75 -4.16 2.88
N ILE A 50 9.11 -5.40 2.59
CA ILE A 50 8.30 -6.57 2.90
C ILE A 50 8.89 -7.24 4.15
N ILE A 51 8.03 -7.79 4.99
CA ILE A 51 8.37 -8.50 6.23
C ILE A 51 7.86 -9.93 6.09
N GLY A 52 8.79 -10.88 6.07
CA GLY A 52 8.48 -12.31 5.96
C GLY A 52 9.17 -12.98 4.77
N PRO A 53 8.66 -14.14 4.33
CA PRO A 53 9.37 -15.06 3.43
C PRO A 53 9.61 -14.50 2.02
N TYR A 54 8.88 -13.45 1.64
CA TYR A 54 8.94 -12.85 0.32
C TYR A 54 9.76 -11.55 0.24
N ASN A 55 10.52 -11.21 1.28
CA ASN A 55 11.28 -9.95 1.32
C ASN A 55 12.18 -9.74 0.08
N ASN A 56 12.75 -10.82 -0.45
CA ASN A 56 13.62 -10.78 -1.64
C ASN A 56 12.96 -11.37 -2.91
N ASN A 57 11.67 -11.70 -2.86
CA ASN A 57 10.98 -12.25 -4.03
C ASN A 57 10.54 -11.10 -4.95
N LEU A 58 11.28 -10.88 -6.04
CA LEU A 58 11.03 -9.78 -6.98
C LEU A 58 9.61 -9.76 -7.54
N ARG A 59 8.98 -10.92 -7.75
CA ARG A 59 7.59 -10.98 -8.26
C ARG A 59 6.62 -10.43 -7.23
N ILE A 60 6.75 -10.84 -5.96
CA ILE A 60 5.91 -10.35 -4.88
C ILE A 60 6.19 -8.88 -4.59
N VAL A 61 7.46 -8.47 -4.56
CA VAL A 61 7.84 -7.06 -4.40
C VAL A 61 7.20 -6.20 -5.49
N SER A 62 7.27 -6.62 -6.75
CA SER A 62 6.64 -5.92 -7.87
C SER A 62 5.11 -5.87 -7.73
N MET A 63 4.47 -6.97 -7.36
CA MET A 63 3.02 -7.03 -7.16
C MET A 63 2.57 -6.10 -6.01
N VAL A 64 3.27 -6.11 -4.88
CA VAL A 64 2.95 -5.20 -3.75
C VAL A 64 3.19 -3.74 -4.15
N LYS A 65 4.26 -3.44 -4.88
CA LYS A 65 4.49 -2.08 -5.41
C LYS A 65 3.33 -1.62 -6.29
N LYS A 66 2.84 -2.45 -7.20
CA LYS A 66 1.68 -2.12 -8.04
C LYS A 66 0.45 -1.76 -7.20
N VAL A 67 0.17 -2.54 -6.15
CA VAL A 67 -0.96 -2.29 -5.24
C VAL A 67 -0.81 -0.99 -4.46
N VAL A 68 0.39 -0.73 -3.93
CA VAL A 68 0.67 0.41 -3.03
C VAL A 68 0.84 1.72 -3.79
N GLU A 69 1.67 1.70 -4.83
CA GLU A 69 2.15 2.89 -5.53
C GLU A 69 1.26 3.23 -6.74
N GLY A 70 0.57 2.23 -7.30
CA GLY A 70 -0.07 2.35 -8.61
C GLY A 70 0.99 2.42 -9.69
N MET A 71 1.04 1.45 -10.61
CA MET A 71 1.94 1.54 -11.77
C MET A 71 1.13 1.63 -13.05
N PRO A 72 1.57 2.45 -14.03
CA PRO A 72 1.06 2.35 -15.38
C PRO A 72 1.49 1.00 -15.96
N GLU A 73 0.54 0.14 -16.32
CA GLU A 73 0.84 -0.95 -17.23
C GLU A 73 0.84 -0.42 -18.67
N PRO A 74 1.88 -0.69 -19.48
CA PRO A 74 1.80 -0.46 -20.91
C PRO A 74 0.87 -1.52 -21.50
N VAL A 75 -0.40 -1.15 -21.73
CA VAL A 75 -1.36 -2.02 -22.42
C VAL A 75 -1.53 -1.50 -23.84
N ASN A 76 -1.09 -2.29 -24.82
CA ASN A 76 -1.38 -2.08 -26.23
C ASN A 76 -2.92 -1.94 -26.42
N ASN A 77 -3.36 -0.82 -27.01
CA ASN A 77 -4.70 -0.57 -27.56
C ASN A 77 -5.93 -0.46 -26.63
N HIS A 78 -5.80 -0.25 -25.32
CA HIS A 78 -6.93 0.18 -24.49
C HIS A 78 -6.58 1.42 -23.66
N PRO A 79 -7.53 2.34 -23.40
CA PRO A 79 -7.26 3.52 -22.59
C PRO A 79 -6.71 3.06 -21.25
N SER A 80 -5.51 3.56 -20.93
CA SER A 80 -4.76 3.21 -19.74
C SER A 80 -5.62 3.41 -18.50
N PHE A 81 -6.20 2.33 -17.98
CA PHE A 81 -6.63 2.30 -16.59
C PHE A 81 -5.33 2.32 -15.80
N LEU A 82 -4.89 3.51 -15.40
CA LEU A 82 -4.09 3.65 -14.19
C LEU A 82 -4.87 2.86 -13.14
N GLN A 83 -4.40 1.67 -12.76
CA GLN A 83 -4.98 1.00 -11.61
C GLN A 83 -4.75 1.96 -10.46
N ASP A 84 -5.83 2.64 -10.07
CA ASP A 84 -5.77 3.63 -9.01
C ASP A 84 -5.12 2.94 -7.80
N PRO A 85 -4.05 3.52 -7.22
CA PRO A 85 -3.37 2.90 -6.10
C PRO A 85 -4.41 2.61 -5.01
N MET A 86 -4.30 1.43 -4.39
CA MET A 86 -5.29 0.97 -3.41
C MET A 86 -5.47 1.98 -2.26
N PHE A 87 -4.41 2.74 -1.97
CA PHE A 87 -4.36 3.73 -0.90
C PHE A 87 -4.46 5.17 -1.41
N LYS A 88 -5.07 5.41 -2.57
CA LYS A 88 -5.27 6.76 -3.14
C LYS A 88 -6.02 7.69 -2.19
N TRP A 89 -7.01 7.16 -1.46
CA TRP A 89 -7.88 7.94 -0.59
C TRP A 89 -7.38 7.92 0.86
N GLU A 90 -7.19 9.09 1.47
CA GLU A 90 -6.75 9.19 2.86
C GLU A 90 -7.78 8.55 3.80
N SER A 91 -9.06 8.89 3.64
CA SER A 91 -10.18 8.39 4.44
C SER A 91 -10.26 6.86 4.44
N PHE A 92 -10.02 6.24 3.27
CA PHE A 92 -9.96 4.79 3.14
C PHE A 92 -8.82 4.20 3.98
N PHE A 93 -7.61 4.78 3.89
CA PHE A 93 -6.47 4.30 4.67
C PHE A 93 -6.63 4.56 6.17
N VAL A 94 -7.18 5.70 6.58
CA VAL A 94 -7.51 5.99 7.99
C VAL A 94 -8.53 5.00 8.54
N SER A 95 -9.47 4.53 7.72
CA SER A 95 -10.40 3.46 8.11
C SER A 95 -9.67 2.14 8.39
N TRP A 96 -8.61 1.83 7.63
CA TRP A 96 -7.77 0.65 7.86
C TRP A 96 -6.99 0.75 9.17
N ILE A 97 -6.53 1.95 9.53
CA ILE A 97 -5.87 2.17 10.83
C ILE A 97 -6.86 1.95 11.97
N SER A 98 -8.08 2.50 11.84
CA SER A 98 -9.15 2.35 12.83
C SER A 98 -9.55 0.88 13.01
N LYS A 99 -9.56 0.11 11.91
CA LYS A 99 -9.84 -1.34 11.90
C LYS A 99 -8.64 -2.21 12.30
N ARG A 100 -7.51 -1.63 12.70
CA ARG A 100 -6.25 -2.33 13.03
C ARG A 100 -5.69 -3.18 11.87
N ILE A 101 -6.08 -2.89 10.64
CA ILE A 101 -5.53 -3.51 9.43
C ILE A 101 -4.16 -2.90 9.10
N ALA A 102 -4.06 -1.58 9.20
CA ALA A 102 -2.81 -0.84 9.12
C ALA A 102 -2.39 -0.42 10.53
N THR A 103 -1.13 -0.66 10.90
CA THR A 103 -0.61 -0.35 12.24
C THR A 103 0.63 0.53 12.13
N PRO A 104 0.79 1.56 12.97
CA PRO A 104 2.01 2.38 12.97
C PRO A 104 3.26 1.51 13.09
N TRP A 105 4.24 1.77 12.22
CA TRP A 105 5.50 1.05 12.18
C TRP A 105 6.65 2.02 12.45
N GLN A 106 7.40 1.79 13.52
CA GLN A 106 8.67 2.47 13.74
C GLN A 106 9.76 1.55 13.22
N ALA A 107 10.56 2.04 12.27
CA ALA A 107 11.76 1.33 11.85
C ALA A 107 12.75 1.35 13.01
N GLY A 108 12.79 0.25 13.76
CA GLY A 108 13.91 -0.08 14.64
C GLY A 108 15.10 -0.56 13.83
#